data_AF-A0A7M3XSL3-F1
#
_entry.id   AF-A0A7M3XSL3-F1
#
_cell.length_a   1.000
_cell.length_b   1.000
_cell.length_c   1.000
_cell.angle_alpha   90.00
_cell.angle_beta   90.00
_cell.angle_gamma   90.00
#
_symmetry.space_group_name_H-M   'P 1'
#
loop_
_entity.id
_entity.type
_entity.pdbx_description
1 polymer ?
#
loop_
_entity_poly.entity_id
_entity_poly.type
_entity_poly.pdbx_seq_one_letter_code
_entity_poly.pdbx_strand_id
1 'polypeptide(L)' 'AGILFSIFVVGIASLSLVADFDFIERGVERGAPKQLEWRAAFGLMVTLIWLYLEILRLLAKLAIASRR' A
#
# COMPACT_ATOMS: atom_id res chain seq x y z
N ALA A 1 -7.21 19.78 8.92
CA ALA A 1 -6.36 18.79 9.62
C ALA A 1 -6.32 17.39 8.96
N GLY A 2 -7.19 17.04 8.00
CA GLY A 2 -7.25 15.67 7.44
C GLY A 2 -6.27 15.33 6.30
N ILE A 3 -5.40 16.25 5.88
CA ILE A 3 -4.44 16.05 4.77
C ILE A 3 -3.13 15.44 5.31
N LEU A 4 -2.63 15.95 6.43
CA LEU A 4 -1.40 15.46 7.06
C LEU A 4 -1.52 14.00 7.52
N PHE A 5 -2.70 13.63 8.04
CA PHE A 5 -3.00 12.25 8.41
C PHE A 5 -3.00 11.30 7.20
N SER A 6 -3.62 11.68 6.08
CA SER A 6 -3.59 10.85 4.86
C SER A 6 -2.18 10.72 4.28
N ILE A 7 -1.34 11.78 4.32
CA ILE A 7 0.06 11.70 3.86
C ILE A 7 0.88 10.74 4.74
N PHE A 8 0.71 10.82 6.06
CA PHE A 8 1.41 9.94 7.00
C PHE A 8 1.03 8.47 6.80
N VAL A 9 -0.26 8.22 6.58
CA VAL A 9 -0.80 6.88 6.28
C VAL A 9 -0.28 6.33 4.96
N VAL A 10 -0.24 7.14 3.90
CA VAL A 10 0.31 6.72 2.59
C VAL A 10 1.79 6.38 2.69
N GLY A 11 2.58 7.17 3.44
CA GLY A 11 4.00 6.90 3.65
C GLY A 11 4.25 5.57 4.36
N ILE A 12 3.54 5.32 5.48
CA ILE A 12 3.64 4.04 6.21
C ILE A 12 3.21 2.86 5.32
N ALA A 13 2.13 3.02 4.57
CA ALA A 13 1.62 1.97 3.69
C ALA A 13 2.57 1.64 2.53
N SER A 14 3.25 2.64 1.95
CA SER A 14 4.28 2.38 0.94
C SER A 14 5.48 1.62 1.49
N LEU A 15 5.88 1.90 2.74
CA LEU A 15 6.96 1.17 3.41
C LEU A 15 6.54 -0.26 3.73
N SER A 16 5.31 -0.48 4.20
CA SER A 16 4.75 -1.83 4.36
C SER A 16 4.69 -2.59 3.04
N LEU A 17 4.33 -1.94 1.92
CA LEU A 17 4.26 -2.59 0.61
C LEU A 17 5.64 -3.02 0.09
N VAL A 18 6.66 -2.17 0.25
CA VAL A 18 8.04 -2.51 -0.12
C VAL A 18 8.58 -3.63 0.77
N ALA A 19 8.31 -3.57 2.08
CA ALA A 19 8.70 -4.61 3.02
C ALA A 19 8.00 -5.95 2.72
N ASP A 20 6.72 -5.93 2.36
CA ASP A 20 5.98 -7.12 1.92
C ASP A 20 6.60 -7.71 0.64
N PHE A 21 7.01 -6.86 -0.31
CA PHE A 21 7.69 -7.30 -1.55
C PHE A 21 9.04 -7.98 -1.26
N ASP A 22 9.87 -7.36 -0.42
CA ASP A 22 11.21 -7.87 -0.04
C ASP A 22 11.08 -9.17 0.78
N PHE A 23 10.03 -9.30 1.60
CA PHE A 23 9.75 -10.52 2.35
C PHE A 23 9.32 -11.68 1.44
N ILE A 24 8.59 -11.39 0.38
CA ILE A 24 8.16 -12.37 -0.63
C ILE A 24 9.35 -12.84 -1.46
N GLU A 25 10.15 -11.92 -1.97
CA GLU A 25 11.33 -12.24 -2.81
C GLU A 25 12.32 -13.14 -2.06
N ARG A 26 12.64 -12.79 -0.81
CA ARG A 26 13.49 -13.62 0.07
C ARG A 26 12.84 -14.96 0.47
N GLY A 27 11.51 -15.01 0.52
CA GLY A 27 10.76 -16.24 0.77
C GLY A 27 10.82 -17.22 -0.39
N VAL A 28 10.70 -16.70 -1.62
CA VAL A 28 10.81 -17.46 -2.87
C VAL A 28 12.25 -17.96 -3.09
N GLU A 29 13.25 -17.10 -2.88
CA GLU A 29 14.68 -17.48 -3.00
C GLU A 29 15.10 -18.60 -2.04
N ARG A 30 14.45 -18.72 -0.88
CA ARG A 30 14.73 -19.77 0.11
C ARG A 30 13.97 -21.07 -0.12
N GLY A 31 13.22 -21.19 -1.22
CA GLY A 31 12.47 -22.41 -1.56
C GLY A 31 11.22 -22.63 -0.71
N ALA A 32 10.61 -21.56 -0.19
CA ALA A 32 9.41 -21.68 0.63
C ALA A 32 8.20 -22.21 -0.18
N PRO A 33 7.27 -22.94 0.46
CA PRO A 33 6.14 -23.59 -0.23
C PRO A 33 5.30 -22.61 -1.06
N LYS A 34 4.97 -23.00 -2.29
CA LYS A 34 4.17 -22.27 -3.31
C LYS A 34 2.84 -21.67 -2.83
N GLN A 35 2.34 -22.12 -1.68
CA GLN A 35 1.11 -21.62 -1.04
C GLN A 35 1.31 -20.29 -0.28
N LEU A 36 2.54 -20.00 0.15
CA LEU A 36 2.88 -18.72 0.80
C LEU A 36 2.94 -17.58 -0.22
N GLU A 37 3.40 -17.86 -1.44
CA GLU A 37 3.43 -16.90 -2.55
C GLU A 37 2.06 -16.31 -2.84
N TRP A 38 1.02 -17.15 -2.90
CA TRP A 38 -0.36 -16.72 -3.16
C TRP A 38 -0.90 -15.78 -2.07
N ARG A 39 -0.71 -16.12 -0.78
CA ARG A 39 -1.19 -15.29 0.33
C ARG A 39 -0.48 -13.95 0.38
N ALA A 40 0.80 -13.95 0.07
CA ALA A 40 1.62 -12.76 0.11
C ALA A 40 1.36 -11.86 -1.12
N ALA A 41 1.16 -12.44 -2.31
CA ALA A 41 0.69 -11.73 -3.50
C ALA A 41 -0.71 -11.11 -3.28
N PHE A 42 -1.61 -11.81 -2.59
CA PHE A 42 -2.92 -11.26 -2.23
C PHE A 42 -2.79 -10.08 -1.26
N GLY A 43 -1.93 -10.19 -0.23
CA GLY A 43 -1.62 -9.09 0.68
C GLY A 43 -1.07 -7.86 -0.05
N LEU A 44 -0.09 -8.06 -0.95
CA LEU A 44 0.44 -7.02 -1.81
C LEU A 44 -0.65 -6.34 -2.64
N MET A 45 -1.53 -7.12 -3.28
CA MET A 45 -2.61 -6.58 -4.11
C MET A 45 -3.60 -5.76 -3.29
N VAL A 46 -3.97 -6.21 -2.08
CA VAL A 46 -4.83 -5.45 -1.17
C VAL A 46 -4.16 -4.14 -0.73
N THR A 47 -2.89 -4.18 -0.35
CA THR A 47 -2.12 -2.98 0.03
C THR A 47 -2.03 -1.99 -1.13
N LEU A 48 -1.82 -2.47 -2.36
CA LEU A 48 -1.80 -1.65 -3.57
C LEU A 48 -3.16 -0.96 -3.83
N ILE A 49 -4.26 -1.72 -3.76
CA ILE A 49 -5.63 -1.19 -3.95
C ILE A 49 -5.95 -0.16 -2.86
N TRP A 50 -5.58 -0.45 -1.62
CA TRP A 50 -5.82 0.45 -0.50
C TRP A 50 -5.06 1.77 -0.66
N LEU A 51 -3.79 1.70 -1.07
CA LEU A 51 -2.96 2.88 -1.34
C LEU A 51 -3.52 3.71 -2.51
N TYR A 52 -4.02 3.05 -3.56
CA TYR A 52 -4.72 3.71 -4.67
C TYR A 52 -5.96 4.50 -4.20
N LEU A 53 -6.80 3.90 -3.36
CA LEU A 53 -7.98 4.57 -2.81
C LEU A 53 -7.62 5.76 -1.92
N GLU A 54 -6.57 5.65 -1.11
CA GLU A 54 -6.13 6.74 -0.23
C GLU A 54 -5.58 7.93 -1.04
N ILE A 55 -4.85 7.68 -2.12
CA ILE A 55 -4.41 8.72 -3.07
C ILE A 55 -5.62 9.40 -3.73
N LEU A 56 -6.62 8.64 -4.19
CA LEU A 56 -7.86 9.22 -4.72
C LEU A 56 -8.58 10.07 -3.67
N ARG A 57 -8.59 9.65 -2.40
CA ARG A 57 -9.18 10.39 -1.29
C ARG A 57 -8.44 11.70 -1.02
N LEU A 58 -7.12 11.69 -1.11
CA LEU A 58 -6.27 12.87 -1.02
C LEU A 58 -6.55 13.85 -2.17
N LEU A 59 -6.57 13.35 -3.41
CA LEU A 59 -6.91 14.14 -4.59
C LEU A 59 -8.31 14.74 -4.50
N ALA A 60 -9.30 13.99 -4.01
CA ALA A 60 -10.65 14.50 -3.79
C ALA A 60 -10.68 15.63 -2.75
N LYS A 61 -9.97 15.47 -1.62
CA LYS A 61 -9.84 16.55 -0.61
C LYS A 61 -9.15 17.79 -1.17
N LEU A 62 -8.10 17.62 -1.96
CA LEU A 62 -7.40 18.73 -2.65
C LEU A 62 -8.29 19.42 -3.68
N ALA A 63 -9.03 18.65 -4.49
CA ALA A 63 -9.97 19.18 -5.47
C ALA A 63 -11.10 19.98 -4.80
N ILE A 64 -11.65 19.46 -3.70
CA ILE A 64 -12.67 20.16 -2.89
C ILE A 64 -12.09 21.43 -2.25
N ALA A 65 -10.85 21.39 -1.77
CA ALA A 65 -10.17 22.55 -1.21
C ALA A 65 -9.88 23.63 -2.27
N SER A 66 -9.61 23.24 -3.53
CA SER A 66 -9.44 24.21 -4.63
C SER A 66 -10.73 24.91 -5.07
N ARG A 67 -11.90 24.38 -4.64
CA ARG A 67 -13.22 24.89 -5.01
C ARG A 67 -13.84 25.80 -3.93
N ARG A 68 -13.09 26.14 -2.87
CA ARG A 68 -13.42 27.19 -1.89
C ARG A 68 -12.50 28.39 -2.08
#